data_AF-D2DXR3-F1
#
_entry.id   AF-D2DXR3-F1
#
_cell.length_a   1.000
_cell.length_b   1.000
_cell.length_c   1.000
_cell.angle_alpha   90.00
_cell.angle_beta   90.00
_cell.angle_gamma   90.00
#
_symmetry.space_group_name_H-M   'P 1'
#
loop_
_entity.id
_entity.type
_entity.pdbx_description
1 polymer ?
#
loop_
_entity_poly.entity_id
_entity_poly.type
_entity_poly.pdbx_seq_one_letter_code
_entity_poly.pdbx_strand_id
1 'polypeptide(L)'
;MALALHVVLAALWWWLMPGGFPVTNLRYWSNGVLPCLALVSALLAIWAGHTGRSALRLASIIPLVAAWSAFAVSARAAFPITFRILWVIPVFIGIVLLAAALLEAHRNGARARPLWIGLAGAVGGMAGAIFAWSQRALPPATILSHSGELSVEFAAETQSPPSEIIHIAEGANVTPESAIISVTSGRRELTVSPMLTFWSRSPDGCWTLLARNAGVDGGERRLVRSSRSGADLLLEYEGNYRSVLRINTMQAQQALDIEARSKLDQPVWSHLNAFTYLTFTGLGKLSLTFSACPDHLLEPAETNRPSQFAYIDAENLFHIVEARRAEKGPFRKIASGKVEPGAPLTITFCDAGSPIFRVTWKDWEAQASRQLSPTAGWGVPENSIEFFSDRPGSMQLYISLAATSVGRGFDTVGHAAGIYTNRMAIDTVEAAGRVGTLR
;
A
#
# COMPACT_ATOMS: atom_id res chain seq x y z
N MET A 1 0.82 -26.63 26.84
CA MET A 1 0.41 -25.23 26.58
C MET A 1 1.20 -24.59 25.44
N ALA A 2 2.53 -24.43 25.53
CA ALA A 2 3.33 -23.77 24.48
C ALA A 2 3.13 -24.34 23.06
N LEU A 3 3.11 -25.68 22.90
CA LEU A 3 2.85 -26.32 21.61
C LEU A 3 1.42 -26.07 21.09
N ALA A 4 0.43 -26.04 21.98
CA ALA A 4 -0.95 -25.73 21.59
C ALA A 4 -1.09 -24.28 21.11
N LEU A 5 -0.39 -23.34 21.78
CA LEU A 5 -0.31 -21.95 21.31
C LEU A 5 0.32 -21.87 19.91
N HIS A 6 1.37 -22.65 19.64
CA HIS A 6 1.97 -22.72 18.30
C HIS A 6 1.02 -23.25 17.24
N VAL A 7 0.25 -24.30 17.56
CA VAL A 7 -0.80 -24.83 16.67
C VAL A 7 -1.79 -23.73 16.31
N VAL A 8 -2.26 -22.97 17.30
CA VAL A 8 -3.21 -21.86 17.08
C VAL A 8 -2.58 -20.75 16.24
N LEU A 9 -1.35 -20.31 16.56
CA LEU A 9 -0.67 -19.25 15.82
C LEU A 9 -0.37 -19.65 14.37
N ALA A 10 0.07 -20.88 14.12
CA ALA A 10 0.34 -21.38 12.78
C ALA A 10 -0.95 -21.49 11.95
N ALA A 11 -2.03 -21.98 12.55
CA ALA A 11 -3.34 -22.06 11.88
C ALA A 11 -3.91 -20.67 11.58
N LEU A 12 -3.82 -19.74 12.53
CA LEU A 12 -4.21 -18.34 12.31
C LEU A 12 -3.38 -17.70 11.21
N TRP A 13 -2.05 -17.87 11.21
CA TRP A 13 -1.20 -17.35 10.17
C TRP A 13 -1.61 -17.89 8.79
N TRP A 14 -1.74 -19.21 8.67
CA TRP A 14 -2.12 -19.86 7.41
C TRP A 14 -3.47 -19.37 6.88
N TRP A 15 -4.43 -19.12 7.78
CA TRP A 15 -5.76 -18.65 7.41
C TRP A 15 -5.82 -17.14 7.11
N LEU A 16 -5.01 -16.34 7.79
CA LEU A 16 -5.05 -14.90 7.70
C LEU A 16 -4.17 -14.37 6.57
N MET A 17 -2.98 -14.94 6.34
CA MET A 17 -2.01 -14.42 5.38
C MET A 17 -2.46 -14.58 3.93
N PRO A 18 -2.03 -13.67 3.04
CA PRO A 18 -2.37 -13.74 1.63
C PRO A 18 -1.77 -14.99 0.96
N GLY A 19 -2.57 -15.59 0.08
CA GLY A 19 -2.18 -16.70 -0.78
C GLY A 19 -2.11 -16.29 -2.25
N GLY A 20 -2.01 -17.27 -3.16
CA GLY A 20 -2.00 -16.99 -4.61
C GLY A 20 -0.67 -16.47 -5.16
N PHE A 21 0.42 -16.60 -4.42
CA PHE A 21 1.77 -16.29 -4.89
C PHE A 21 2.33 -17.41 -5.77
N PRO A 22 3.16 -17.12 -6.79
CA PRO A 22 3.86 -18.15 -7.54
C PRO A 22 4.90 -18.85 -6.67
N VAL A 23 5.23 -20.11 -6.98
CA VAL A 23 6.17 -20.95 -6.21
C VAL A 23 7.59 -20.34 -6.15
N THR A 24 7.94 -19.50 -7.12
CA THR A 24 9.21 -18.76 -7.16
C THR A 24 9.27 -17.59 -6.18
N ASN A 25 8.13 -17.14 -5.64
CA ASN A 25 8.06 -16.05 -4.66
C ASN A 25 8.16 -16.60 -3.23
N LEU A 26 9.01 -15.99 -2.39
CA LEU A 26 9.22 -16.42 -1.00
C LEU A 26 7.94 -16.43 -0.16
N ARG A 27 6.95 -15.59 -0.48
CA ARG A 27 5.67 -15.54 0.24
C ARG A 27 4.79 -16.75 0.00
N TYR A 28 4.94 -17.46 -1.12
CA TYR A 28 4.29 -18.76 -1.31
C TYR A 28 4.72 -19.74 -0.19
N TRP A 29 6.01 -19.79 0.08
CA TRP A 29 6.57 -20.66 1.11
C TRP A 29 6.21 -20.19 2.52
N SER A 30 6.38 -18.91 2.83
CA SER A 30 6.13 -18.39 4.18
C SER A 30 4.65 -18.38 4.58
N ASN A 31 3.73 -18.22 3.62
CA ASN A 31 2.30 -18.10 3.90
C ASN A 31 1.55 -19.42 3.66
N GLY A 32 2.01 -20.25 2.72
CA GLY A 32 1.36 -21.51 2.38
C GLY A 32 2.00 -22.76 3.01
N VAL A 33 3.33 -22.86 2.98
CA VAL A 33 4.05 -24.12 3.30
C VAL A 33 4.56 -24.14 4.74
N LEU A 34 5.33 -23.13 5.16
CA LEU A 34 5.93 -23.09 6.50
C LEU A 34 4.91 -23.19 7.65
N PRO A 35 3.73 -22.53 7.60
CA PRO A 35 2.72 -22.64 8.64
C PRO A 35 2.17 -24.07 8.76
N CYS A 36 1.97 -24.76 7.63
CA CYS A 36 1.54 -26.16 7.60
C CYS A 36 2.61 -27.08 8.22
N LEU A 37 3.89 -26.86 7.89
CA LEU A 37 5.00 -27.63 8.48
C LEU A 37 5.10 -27.41 10.00
N ALA A 38 4.96 -26.15 10.46
CA ALA A 38 4.94 -25.81 11.87
C ALA A 38 3.76 -26.47 12.60
N LEU A 39 2.57 -26.47 11.98
CA LEU A 39 1.37 -27.12 12.49
C LEU A 39 1.57 -28.63 12.65
N VAL A 40 2.06 -29.31 11.62
CA VAL A 40 2.35 -30.76 11.64
C VAL A 40 3.38 -31.09 12.72
N SER A 41 4.48 -30.33 12.78
CA SER A 41 5.52 -30.50 13.78
C SER A 41 4.99 -30.34 15.21
N ALA A 42 4.18 -29.32 15.48
CA ALA A 42 3.60 -29.09 16.81
C ALA A 42 2.56 -30.17 17.19
N LEU A 43 1.70 -30.60 16.25
CA LEU A 43 0.73 -31.68 16.48
C LEU A 43 1.42 -33.03 16.71
N LEU A 44 2.46 -33.35 15.94
CA LEU A 44 3.27 -34.55 16.16
C LEU A 44 3.95 -34.53 17.52
N ALA A 45 4.46 -33.38 17.97
CA ALA A 45 5.05 -33.24 19.30
C ALA A 45 4.02 -33.48 20.42
N ILE A 46 2.79 -32.96 20.27
CA ILE A 46 1.70 -33.18 21.22
C ILE A 46 1.31 -34.65 21.26
N TRP A 47 1.04 -35.25 20.10
CA TRP A 47 0.67 -36.66 19.98
C TRP A 47 1.75 -37.62 20.49
N ALA A 48 3.02 -37.35 20.15
CA ALA A 48 4.15 -38.13 20.64
C ALA A 48 4.29 -38.04 22.17
N GLY A 49 3.96 -36.89 22.76
CA GLY A 49 3.88 -36.72 24.21
C GLY A 49 2.77 -37.57 24.84
N HIS A 50 1.58 -37.60 24.23
CA HIS A 50 0.47 -38.43 24.72
C HIS A 50 0.73 -39.93 24.59
N THR A 51 1.51 -40.35 23.60
CA THR A 51 1.83 -41.77 23.33
C THR A 51 3.14 -42.24 23.97
N GLY A 52 3.81 -41.40 24.76
CA GLY A 52 5.08 -41.72 25.40
C GLY A 52 6.27 -41.86 24.45
N ARG A 53 6.15 -41.41 23.19
CA ARG A 53 7.19 -41.50 22.15
C ARG A 53 8.19 -40.35 22.28
N SER A 54 8.98 -40.36 23.35
CA SER A 54 9.90 -39.27 23.71
C SER A 54 10.89 -38.87 22.60
N ALA A 55 11.48 -39.83 21.88
CA ALA A 55 12.40 -39.54 20.77
C ALA A 55 11.73 -38.78 19.62
N LEU A 56 10.51 -39.15 19.24
CA LEU A 56 9.74 -38.48 18.19
C LEU A 56 9.30 -37.09 18.64
N ARG A 57 8.88 -36.95 19.90
CA ARG A 57 8.55 -35.66 20.49
C ARG A 57 9.73 -34.70 20.45
N LEU A 58 10.92 -35.15 20.85
CA LEU A 58 12.14 -34.36 20.76
C LEU A 58 12.45 -33.97 19.32
N ALA A 59 12.44 -34.93 18.39
CA ALA A 59 12.66 -34.66 16.97
C ALA A 59 11.67 -33.66 16.37
N SER A 60 10.48 -33.53 16.97
CA SER A 60 9.44 -32.58 16.56
C SER A 60 9.56 -31.21 17.23
N ILE A 61 10.10 -31.12 18.46
CA ILE A 61 10.29 -29.83 19.17
C ILE A 61 11.55 -29.09 18.70
N ILE A 62 12.65 -29.81 18.47
CA ILE A 62 13.93 -29.23 18.06
C ILE A 62 13.85 -28.32 16.81
N PRO A 63 13.16 -28.69 15.71
CA PRO A 63 13.01 -27.78 14.58
C PRO A 63 12.30 -26.46 14.96
N LEU A 64 11.32 -26.50 15.86
CA LEU A 64 10.65 -25.28 16.34
C LEU A 64 11.59 -24.40 17.17
N VAL A 65 12.40 -25.00 18.05
CA VAL A 65 13.44 -24.28 18.81
C VAL A 65 14.41 -23.56 17.87
N ALA A 66 14.93 -24.30 16.88
CA ALA A 66 15.87 -23.78 15.91
C ALA A 66 15.23 -22.68 15.04
N ALA A 67 13.98 -22.87 14.62
CA ALA A 67 13.24 -21.88 13.83
C ALA A 67 13.09 -20.55 14.57
N TRP A 68 12.66 -20.55 15.84
CA TRP A 68 12.50 -19.32 16.61
C TRP A 68 13.83 -18.60 16.87
N SER A 69 14.88 -19.37 17.16
CA SER A 69 16.21 -18.82 17.39
C SER A 69 16.77 -18.18 16.12
N ALA A 70 16.67 -18.87 14.98
CA ALA A 70 17.12 -18.36 13.70
C ALA A 70 16.27 -17.19 13.22
N PHE A 71 14.95 -17.23 13.42
CA PHE A 71 14.03 -16.12 13.14
C PHE A 71 14.44 -14.88 13.93
N ALA A 72 14.74 -15.01 15.23
CA ALA A 72 15.14 -13.87 16.06
C ALA A 72 16.39 -13.16 15.52
N VAL A 73 17.44 -13.93 15.22
CA VAL A 73 18.70 -13.39 14.67
C VAL A 73 18.47 -12.78 13.29
N SER A 74 17.73 -13.48 12.43
CA SER A 74 17.47 -13.04 11.06
C SER A 74 16.58 -11.80 11.02
N ALA A 75 15.57 -11.71 11.88
CA ALA A 75 14.71 -10.54 12.01
C ALA A 75 15.49 -9.33 12.53
N ARG A 76 16.41 -9.51 13.48
CA ARG A 76 17.31 -8.44 13.95
C ARG A 76 18.24 -7.93 12.84
N ALA A 77 18.65 -8.80 11.93
CA ALA A 77 19.49 -8.46 10.78
C ALA A 77 18.69 -7.81 9.64
N ALA A 78 17.51 -8.34 9.33
CA ALA A 78 16.65 -7.85 8.26
C ALA A 78 15.98 -6.51 8.61
N PHE A 79 15.64 -6.31 9.89
CA PHE A 79 14.90 -5.16 10.41
C PHE A 79 15.64 -4.53 11.61
N PRO A 80 16.77 -3.85 11.36
CA PRO A 80 17.66 -3.43 12.44
C PRO A 80 17.06 -2.37 13.37
N ILE A 81 16.04 -1.64 12.91
CA ILE A 81 15.35 -0.60 13.68
C ILE A 81 14.17 -1.22 14.43
N THR A 82 13.26 -1.88 13.70
CA THR A 82 12.04 -2.46 14.27
C THR A 82 12.36 -3.58 15.27
N PHE A 83 13.31 -4.46 14.94
CA PHE A 83 13.72 -5.57 15.80
C PHE A 83 14.88 -5.23 16.74
N ARG A 84 15.17 -3.94 17.00
CA ARG A 84 16.20 -3.56 17.99
C ARG A 84 15.95 -4.18 19.37
N ILE A 85 14.69 -4.23 19.80
CA ILE A 85 14.25 -4.83 21.07
C ILE A 85 13.34 -6.04 20.82
N LEU A 86 12.49 -6.00 19.80
CA LEU A 86 11.47 -7.03 19.56
C LEU A 86 12.05 -8.43 19.30
N TRP A 87 13.31 -8.55 18.89
CA TRP A 87 13.97 -9.85 18.69
C TRP A 87 14.11 -10.68 19.98
N VAL A 88 14.00 -10.07 21.16
CA VAL A 88 14.03 -10.81 22.44
C VAL A 88 12.81 -11.72 22.60
N ILE A 89 11.65 -11.35 22.04
CA ILE A 89 10.42 -12.15 22.11
C ILE A 89 10.63 -13.53 21.47
N PRO A 90 11.04 -13.65 20.20
CA PRO A 90 11.29 -14.96 19.59
C PRO A 90 12.44 -15.73 20.26
N VAL A 91 13.49 -15.05 20.77
CA VAL A 91 14.52 -15.72 21.58
C VAL A 91 13.92 -16.38 22.81
N PHE A 92 13.07 -15.66 23.56
CA PHE A 92 12.42 -16.19 24.74
C PHE A 92 11.54 -17.42 24.42
N ILE A 93 10.78 -17.37 23.32
CA ILE A 93 10.00 -18.54 22.85
C ILE A 93 10.92 -19.72 22.56
N GLY A 94 12.04 -19.49 21.86
CA GLY A 94 13.06 -20.51 21.60
C GLY A 94 13.62 -21.14 22.88
N ILE A 95 13.93 -20.33 23.89
CA ILE A 95 14.43 -20.78 25.20
C ILE A 95 13.39 -21.63 25.93
N VAL A 96 12.12 -21.22 25.95
CA VAL A 96 11.04 -21.98 26.61
C VAL A 96 10.86 -23.36 25.94
N LEU A 97 10.89 -23.41 24.61
CA LEU A 97 10.79 -24.67 23.87
C LEU A 97 12.04 -25.55 24.09
N LEU A 98 13.23 -24.96 24.16
CA LEU A 98 14.47 -25.68 24.43
C LEU A 98 14.45 -26.29 25.83
N ALA A 99 14.04 -25.51 26.85
CA ALA A 99 13.89 -26.01 28.21
C ALA A 99 12.91 -27.18 28.28
N ALA A 100 11.79 -27.11 27.55
CA ALA A 100 10.83 -28.21 27.45
C ALA A 100 11.45 -29.46 26.80
N ALA A 101 12.26 -29.30 25.75
CA ALA A 101 12.97 -30.40 25.11
C ALA A 101 14.03 -31.03 26.04
N LEU A 102 14.81 -30.22 26.75
CA LEU A 102 15.82 -30.71 27.70
C LEU A 102 15.19 -31.45 28.88
N LEU A 103 14.10 -30.92 29.44
CA LEU A 103 13.36 -31.57 30.53
C LEU A 103 12.79 -32.91 30.08
N GLU A 104 12.26 -33.00 28.86
CA GLU A 104 11.76 -34.24 28.28
C GLU A 104 12.88 -35.28 28.07
N ALA A 105 14.02 -34.85 27.52
CA ALA A 105 15.18 -35.71 27.32
C ALA A 105 15.71 -36.26 28.64
N HIS A 106 15.76 -35.40 29.67
CA HIS A 106 16.18 -35.77 31.02
C HIS A 106 15.22 -36.75 31.68
N ARG A 107 13.90 -36.47 31.65
CA ARG A 107 12.89 -37.31 32.30
C ARG A 107 12.74 -38.70 31.68
N ASN A 108 12.82 -38.79 30.35
CA ASN A 108 12.47 -40.01 29.63
C ASN A 108 13.68 -40.78 29.10
N GLY A 109 14.91 -40.39 29.48
CA GLY A 109 16.15 -41.04 29.03
C GLY A 109 16.27 -41.10 27.49
N ALA A 110 15.62 -40.18 26.80
CA ALA A 110 15.38 -40.27 25.37
C ALA A 110 16.68 -40.04 24.60
N ARG A 111 17.19 -41.08 23.95
CA ARG A 111 18.36 -40.98 23.05
C ARG A 111 17.88 -40.90 21.61
N ALA A 112 17.56 -39.70 21.15
CA ALA A 112 17.45 -39.47 19.71
C ALA A 112 18.86 -39.49 19.08
N ARG A 113 18.99 -40.03 17.86
CA ARG A 113 20.29 -40.05 17.17
C ARG A 113 20.72 -38.61 16.89
N PRO A 114 21.94 -38.18 17.29
CA PRO A 114 22.40 -36.79 17.13
C PRO A 114 22.26 -36.26 15.70
N LEU A 115 22.51 -37.11 14.70
CA LEU A 115 22.36 -36.77 13.28
C LEU A 115 20.93 -36.29 12.93
N TRP A 116 19.90 -37.00 13.41
CA TRP A 116 18.50 -36.63 13.12
C TRP A 116 18.08 -35.35 13.84
N ILE A 117 18.57 -35.15 15.07
CA ILE A 117 18.36 -33.90 15.81
C ILE A 117 19.01 -32.73 15.07
N GLY A 118 20.25 -32.91 14.61
CA GLY A 118 20.99 -31.91 13.85
C GLY A 118 20.30 -31.55 12.53
N LEU A 119 19.85 -32.56 11.78
CA LEU A 119 19.13 -32.34 10.52
C LEU A 119 17.80 -31.62 10.74
N ALA A 120 17.00 -32.06 11.72
CA ALA A 120 15.73 -31.41 12.05
C ALA A 120 15.96 -29.96 12.51
N GLY A 121 16.98 -29.73 13.34
CA GLY A 121 17.39 -28.39 13.75
C GLY A 121 17.82 -27.51 12.57
N ALA A 122 18.60 -28.04 11.63
CA ALA A 122 19.03 -27.31 10.44
C ALA A 122 17.84 -26.90 9.54
N VAL A 123 16.90 -27.82 9.30
CA VAL A 123 15.67 -27.53 8.54
C VAL A 123 14.83 -26.46 9.24
N GLY A 124 14.62 -26.60 10.56
CA GLY A 124 13.90 -25.62 11.36
C GLY A 124 14.56 -24.24 11.34
N GLY A 125 15.88 -24.19 11.56
CA GLY A 125 16.66 -22.95 11.52
C GLY A 125 16.59 -22.26 10.15
N MET A 126 16.71 -23.01 9.06
CA MET A 126 16.56 -22.47 7.71
C MET A 126 15.15 -21.92 7.48
N ALA A 127 14.10 -22.64 7.89
CA ALA A 127 12.72 -22.18 7.79
C ALA A 127 12.49 -20.87 8.57
N GLY A 128 12.99 -20.78 9.80
CA GLY A 128 12.89 -19.58 10.63
C GLY A 128 13.63 -18.38 10.03
N ALA A 129 14.83 -18.60 9.49
CA ALA A 129 15.59 -17.56 8.81
C ALA A 129 14.87 -17.08 7.54
N ILE A 130 14.45 -17.99 6.66
CA ILE A 130 13.70 -17.67 5.43
C ILE A 130 12.44 -16.89 5.77
N PHE A 131 11.71 -17.27 6.82
CA PHE A 131 10.49 -16.60 7.22
C PHE A 131 10.72 -15.13 7.58
N ALA A 132 11.80 -14.79 8.29
CA ALA A 132 12.13 -13.39 8.59
C ALA A 132 12.43 -12.60 7.31
N TRP A 133 13.24 -13.16 6.42
CA TRP A 133 13.63 -12.52 5.16
C TRP A 133 12.47 -12.39 4.17
N SER A 134 11.53 -13.34 4.15
CA SER A 134 10.37 -13.29 3.27
C SER A 134 9.36 -12.21 3.65
N GLN A 135 9.41 -11.69 4.88
CA GLN A 135 8.57 -10.56 5.30
C GLN A 135 9.20 -9.20 4.99
N ARG A 136 10.43 -9.15 4.48
CA ARG A 136 11.07 -7.88 4.13
C ARG A 136 10.45 -7.34 2.86
N ALA A 137 10.13 -6.04 2.85
CA ALA A 137 9.75 -5.34 1.63
C ALA A 137 10.84 -5.52 0.55
N LEU A 138 10.42 -5.80 -0.68
CA LEU A 138 11.33 -5.85 -1.82
C LEU A 138 11.93 -4.45 -2.06
N PRO A 139 13.10 -4.33 -2.70
CA PRO A 139 13.63 -3.02 -3.11
C PRO A 139 12.58 -2.21 -3.87
N PRO A 140 12.47 -0.89 -3.63
CA PRO A 140 11.44 -0.06 -4.26
C PRO A 140 11.46 -0.20 -5.79
N ALA A 141 10.28 -0.40 -6.39
CA ALA A 141 10.13 -0.52 -7.84
C ALA A 141 9.42 0.65 -8.51
N THR A 142 8.98 1.64 -7.74
CA THR A 142 8.46 2.88 -8.32
C THR A 142 9.54 3.54 -9.17
N ILE A 143 9.18 3.98 -10.36
CA ILE A 143 10.09 4.65 -11.28
C ILE A 143 10.00 6.16 -11.02
N LEU A 144 11.14 6.86 -11.06
CA LEU A 144 11.20 8.30 -10.82
C LEU A 144 10.89 9.06 -12.11
N SER A 145 10.38 10.28 -11.98
CA SER A 145 10.26 11.17 -13.15
C SER A 145 11.66 11.54 -13.67
N HIS A 146 11.86 11.46 -14.99
CA HIS A 146 13.10 11.92 -15.64
C HIS A 146 13.20 13.45 -15.72
N SER A 147 12.14 14.18 -15.33
CA SER A 147 12.20 15.63 -15.24
C SER A 147 13.18 16.00 -14.12
N GLY A 148 14.19 16.82 -14.45
CA GLY A 148 15.39 17.09 -13.64
C GLY A 148 15.16 17.64 -12.23
N GLU A 149 16.19 18.25 -11.65
CA GLU A 149 16.13 18.80 -10.30
C GLU A 149 14.87 19.65 -10.07
N LEU A 150 14.46 19.80 -8.81
CA LEU A 150 13.51 20.83 -8.39
C LEU A 150 14.16 22.23 -8.54
N SER A 151 14.61 22.56 -9.75
CA SER A 151 15.03 23.88 -10.17
C SER A 151 13.75 24.66 -10.44
N VAL A 152 13.15 25.13 -9.36
CA VAL A 152 12.15 26.17 -9.47
C VAL A 152 12.96 27.47 -9.58
N GLU A 153 13.04 28.03 -10.79
CA GLU A 153 13.60 29.38 -10.95
C GLU A 153 12.61 30.36 -10.32
N PHE A 154 13.03 31.02 -9.24
CA PHE A 154 12.19 31.88 -8.41
C PHE A 154 12.45 33.36 -8.66
N ALA A 155 11.38 34.17 -8.68
CA ALA A 155 11.47 35.60 -8.39
C ALA A 155 11.61 35.82 -6.87
N ALA A 156 12.45 36.78 -6.45
CA ALA A 156 12.93 36.94 -5.08
C ALA A 156 11.89 37.37 -4.02
N GLU A 157 10.64 37.67 -4.39
CA GLU A 157 9.64 38.14 -3.44
C GLU A 157 9.01 36.99 -2.66
N THR A 158 9.45 36.83 -1.42
CA THR A 158 8.85 35.92 -0.45
C THR A 158 7.74 36.66 0.28
N GLN A 159 6.48 36.32 -0.01
CA GLN A 159 5.34 36.77 0.81
C GLN A 159 5.10 35.76 1.93
N SER A 160 4.66 36.25 3.10
CA SER A 160 4.22 35.38 4.19
C SER A 160 3.12 34.42 3.70
N PRO A 161 3.14 33.14 4.12
CA PRO A 161 2.18 32.16 3.64
C PRO A 161 0.75 32.59 4.01
N PRO A 162 -0.18 32.67 3.04
CA PRO A 162 -1.58 32.93 3.34
C PRO A 162 -2.17 31.74 4.09
N SER A 163 -2.88 31.99 5.19
CA SER A 163 -3.65 30.98 5.92
C SER A 163 -5.08 30.81 5.40
N GLU A 164 -5.51 31.69 4.49
CA GLU A 164 -6.87 31.72 3.95
C GLU A 164 -7.01 30.91 2.65
N ILE A 165 -8.24 30.54 2.33
CA ILE A 165 -8.59 29.85 1.07
C ILE A 165 -8.24 30.76 -0.11
N ILE A 166 -7.48 30.23 -1.07
CA ILE A 166 -7.11 30.95 -2.29
C ILE A 166 -8.10 30.60 -3.41
N HIS A 167 -8.86 31.59 -3.86
CA HIS A 167 -9.69 31.48 -5.06
C HIS A 167 -8.80 31.57 -6.31
N ILE A 168 -8.75 30.51 -7.11
CA ILE A 168 -7.90 30.47 -8.32
C ILE A 168 -8.71 30.75 -9.59
N ALA A 169 -9.90 30.17 -9.70
CA ALA A 169 -10.85 30.40 -10.80
C ALA A 169 -12.30 30.31 -10.29
N GLU A 170 -13.26 30.60 -11.17
CA GLU A 170 -14.68 30.43 -10.85
C GLU A 170 -14.97 28.96 -10.49
N GLY A 171 -15.46 28.73 -9.27
CA GLY A 171 -15.71 27.39 -8.75
C GLY A 171 -14.46 26.58 -8.40
N ALA A 172 -13.26 27.18 -8.36
CA ALA A 172 -12.03 26.47 -8.02
C ALA A 172 -11.23 27.18 -6.93
N ASN A 173 -11.00 26.47 -5.82
CA ASN A 173 -10.36 26.99 -4.62
C ASN A 173 -9.22 26.07 -4.16
N VAL A 174 -8.22 26.65 -3.50
CA VAL A 174 -7.14 25.91 -2.84
C VAL A 174 -7.10 26.24 -1.37
N THR A 175 -6.97 25.21 -0.55
CA THR A 175 -6.61 25.31 0.86
C THR A 175 -5.10 25.15 0.97
N PRO A 176 -4.32 26.24 1.16
CA PRO A 176 -2.87 26.20 1.04
C PRO A 176 -2.19 25.37 2.12
N GLU A 177 -2.77 25.23 3.30
CA GLU A 177 -2.18 24.45 4.40
C GLU A 177 -2.12 22.95 4.08
N SER A 178 -3.18 22.42 3.48
CA SER A 178 -3.32 20.99 3.19
C SER A 178 -3.03 20.62 1.73
N ALA A 179 -2.70 21.60 0.89
CA ALA A 179 -2.53 21.44 -0.55
C ALA A 179 -3.78 20.85 -1.24
N ILE A 180 -4.97 21.07 -0.68
CA ILE A 180 -6.23 20.53 -1.20
C ILE A 180 -6.83 21.51 -2.20
N ILE A 181 -7.27 20.98 -3.35
CA ILE A 181 -7.95 21.72 -4.42
C ILE A 181 -9.42 21.29 -4.41
N SER A 182 -10.35 22.23 -4.30
CA SER A 182 -11.79 21.97 -4.46
C SER A 182 -12.28 22.60 -5.76
N VAL A 183 -12.93 21.79 -6.60
CA VAL A 183 -13.53 22.20 -7.88
C VAL A 183 -15.02 21.92 -7.84
N THR A 184 -15.85 22.92 -8.10
CA THR A 184 -17.31 22.83 -8.03
C THR A 184 -17.95 23.00 -9.40
N SER A 185 -18.97 22.19 -9.68
CA SER A 185 -19.84 22.31 -10.85
C SER A 185 -21.31 22.28 -10.42
N GLY A 186 -21.89 23.46 -10.20
CA GLY A 186 -23.21 23.62 -9.59
C GLY A 186 -23.21 23.13 -8.13
N ARG A 187 -23.93 22.03 -7.85
CA ARG A 187 -23.99 21.40 -6.52
C ARG A 187 -23.10 20.16 -6.38
N ARG A 188 -22.23 19.91 -7.35
CA ARG A 188 -21.23 18.85 -7.28
C ARG A 188 -19.88 19.43 -6.92
N GLU A 189 -19.11 18.68 -6.16
CA GLU A 189 -17.76 19.05 -5.74
C GLU A 189 -16.79 17.89 -5.97
N LEU A 190 -15.63 18.21 -6.54
CA LEU A 190 -14.47 17.34 -6.60
C LEU A 190 -13.35 17.96 -5.76
N THR A 191 -12.99 17.29 -4.67
CA THR A 191 -11.85 17.63 -3.83
C THR A 191 -10.66 16.76 -4.23
N VAL A 192 -9.48 17.36 -4.42
CA VAL A 192 -8.26 16.68 -4.88
C VAL A 192 -7.10 17.02 -3.97
N SER A 193 -6.44 16.00 -3.43
CA SER A 193 -5.13 16.11 -2.78
C SER A 193 -4.07 15.52 -3.73
N PRO A 194 -3.34 16.36 -4.46
CA PRO A 194 -2.43 15.94 -5.53
C PRO A 194 -1.06 15.46 -5.03
N MET A 195 -0.81 15.57 -3.73
CA MET A 195 0.52 15.41 -3.14
C MET A 195 0.75 13.97 -2.68
N LEU A 196 1.92 13.40 -3.02
CA LEU A 196 2.36 12.09 -2.54
C LEU A 196 2.43 12.08 -1.00
N THR A 197 1.51 11.40 -0.35
CA THR A 197 1.30 11.38 1.11
C THR A 197 1.49 9.97 1.65
N PHE A 198 2.19 9.83 2.79
CA PHE A 198 2.35 8.55 3.49
C PHE A 198 1.65 8.61 4.84
N TRP A 199 0.68 7.75 5.09
CA TRP A 199 -0.05 7.74 6.38
C TRP A 199 0.46 6.66 7.34
N SER A 200 1.05 5.59 6.81
CA SER A 200 1.58 4.51 7.64
C SER A 200 2.92 4.05 7.11
N ARG A 201 4.00 4.41 7.81
CA ARG A 201 5.39 4.13 7.42
C ARG A 201 6.05 3.06 8.27
N SER A 202 7.08 2.47 7.69
CA SER A 202 8.04 1.60 8.37
C SER A 202 9.45 2.15 8.24
N PRO A 203 10.26 2.13 9.30
CA PRO A 203 11.62 2.67 9.24
C PRO A 203 12.59 1.77 8.45
N ASP A 204 12.31 0.48 8.32
CA ASP A 204 13.22 -0.50 7.74
C ASP A 204 12.53 -1.55 6.85
N GLY A 205 11.31 -1.28 6.39
CA GLY A 205 10.55 -2.18 5.53
C GLY A 205 9.95 -3.38 6.26
N CYS A 206 9.92 -3.36 7.60
CA CYS A 206 9.14 -4.28 8.44
C CYS A 206 7.66 -3.90 8.42
N TRP A 207 6.80 -4.78 8.93
CA TRP A 207 5.38 -4.51 9.12
C TRP A 207 5.10 -3.26 9.94
N THR A 208 4.20 -2.40 9.47
CA THR A 208 3.88 -1.12 10.13
C THR A 208 3.27 -1.32 11.52
N LEU A 209 2.57 -2.43 11.74
CA LEU A 209 2.00 -2.79 13.04
C LEU A 209 3.06 -2.95 14.16
N LEU A 210 4.30 -3.29 13.77
CA LEU A 210 5.44 -3.45 14.67
C LEU A 210 6.28 -2.17 14.79
N ALA A 211 6.11 -1.21 13.88
CA ALA A 211 6.87 0.04 13.81
C ALA A 211 6.33 1.14 14.75
N ARG A 212 5.71 0.77 15.89
CA ARG A 212 5.17 1.74 16.86
C ARG A 212 6.29 2.68 17.32
N ASN A 213 6.07 3.99 17.18
CA ASN A 213 6.95 5.10 17.58
C ASN A 213 7.96 5.63 16.54
N ALA A 214 8.07 5.06 15.34
CA ALA A 214 9.09 5.47 14.36
C ALA A 214 8.59 6.48 13.30
N GLY A 215 7.82 7.51 13.70
CA GLY A 215 7.28 8.49 12.73
C GLY A 215 6.32 7.85 11.73
N VAL A 216 5.43 6.98 12.24
CA VAL A 216 4.49 6.17 11.46
C VAL A 216 3.61 7.05 10.57
N ASP A 217 3.23 8.22 11.08
CA ASP A 217 2.50 9.22 10.31
C ASP A 217 3.48 10.04 9.45
N GLY A 218 3.14 10.25 8.19
CA GLY A 218 3.80 11.25 7.36
C GLY A 218 3.54 12.61 8.00
N GLY A 219 4.54 13.10 8.73
CA GLY A 219 4.52 14.41 9.39
C GLY A 219 3.92 15.50 8.50
N GLU A 220 3.21 16.42 9.16
CA GLU A 220 2.44 17.45 8.51
C GLU A 220 3.29 18.28 7.55
N ARG A 221 2.70 18.58 6.38
CA ARG A 221 3.29 19.53 5.45
C ARG A 221 3.05 20.93 5.97
N ARG A 222 4.11 21.70 6.09
CA ARG A 222 4.05 23.13 6.42
C ARG A 222 4.28 23.94 5.16
N LEU A 223 3.33 24.79 4.81
CA LEU A 223 3.51 25.76 3.73
C LEU A 223 4.63 26.75 4.13
N VAL A 224 5.70 26.79 3.34
CA VAL A 224 6.86 27.66 3.58
C VAL A 224 6.95 28.82 2.60
N ARG A 225 6.37 28.67 1.40
CA ARG A 225 6.28 29.74 0.42
C ARG A 225 4.99 29.64 -0.39
N SER A 226 4.43 30.80 -0.71
CA SER A 226 3.37 30.96 -1.70
C SER A 226 3.73 32.08 -2.65
N SER A 227 3.50 31.89 -3.94
CA SER A 227 3.67 32.92 -4.96
C SER A 227 2.57 32.81 -6.00
N ARG A 228 2.04 33.95 -6.44
CA ARG A 228 1.03 34.03 -7.49
C ARG A 228 1.48 35.00 -8.57
N SER A 229 1.52 34.54 -9.82
CA SER A 229 1.86 35.34 -11.00
C SER A 229 0.79 35.15 -12.07
N GLY A 230 -0.18 36.07 -12.12
CA GLY A 230 -1.32 35.96 -13.01
C GLY A 230 -2.17 34.71 -12.71
N ALA A 231 -2.21 33.79 -13.68
CA ALA A 231 -2.93 32.51 -13.62
C ALA A 231 -2.13 31.37 -12.94
N ASP A 232 -0.84 31.58 -12.68
CA ASP A 232 0.01 30.61 -12.01
C ASP A 232 0.00 30.84 -10.48
N LEU A 233 -0.34 29.80 -9.73
CA LEU A 233 -0.18 29.70 -8.29
C LEU A 233 0.89 28.65 -7.97
N LEU A 234 1.87 29.02 -7.15
CA LEU A 234 2.94 28.13 -6.70
C LEU A 234 2.94 28.09 -5.17
N LEU A 235 2.87 26.88 -4.62
CA LEU A 235 2.92 26.60 -3.19
C LEU A 235 4.07 25.63 -2.89
N GLU A 236 4.93 25.98 -1.94
CA GLU A 236 6.04 25.16 -1.49
C GLU A 236 5.83 24.68 -0.06
N TYR A 237 6.14 23.42 0.17
CA TYR A 237 5.93 22.74 1.42
C TYR A 237 7.22 22.13 1.94
N GLU A 238 7.41 22.24 3.24
CA GLU A 238 8.43 21.54 3.99
C GLU A 238 7.78 20.58 4.98
N GLY A 239 8.46 19.48 5.30
CA GLY A 239 8.01 18.45 6.22
C GLY A 239 9.05 17.35 6.30
N ASN A 240 8.62 16.09 6.28
CA ASN A 240 9.55 14.95 6.14
C ASN A 240 10.23 14.89 4.76
N TYR A 241 9.67 15.60 3.78
CA TYR A 241 10.20 15.74 2.43
C TYR A 241 9.75 17.10 1.88
N ARG A 242 10.46 17.58 0.86
CA ARG A 242 10.10 18.81 0.16
C ARG A 242 9.07 18.52 -0.91
N SER A 243 8.06 19.37 -1.00
CA SER A 243 7.06 19.25 -2.04
C SER A 243 6.67 20.61 -2.62
N VAL A 244 6.24 20.61 -3.87
CA VAL A 244 5.81 21.79 -4.61
C VAL A 244 4.49 21.49 -5.27
N LEU A 245 3.55 22.43 -5.22
CA LEU A 245 2.29 22.40 -5.94
C LEU A 245 2.21 23.64 -6.82
N ARG A 246 2.21 23.45 -8.13
CA ARG A 246 1.92 24.49 -9.11
C ARG A 246 0.52 24.25 -9.69
N ILE A 247 -0.25 25.32 -9.81
CA ILE A 247 -1.58 25.29 -10.41
C ILE A 247 -1.63 26.41 -11.44
N ASN A 248 -2.01 26.07 -12.66
CA ASN A 248 -2.21 27.01 -13.74
C ASN A 248 -3.68 26.99 -14.16
N THR A 249 -4.33 28.15 -14.10
CA THR A 249 -5.69 28.31 -14.63
C THR A 249 -5.63 28.78 -16.08
N MET A 250 -5.77 27.87 -17.04
CA MET A 250 -5.90 28.28 -18.43
C MET A 250 -7.29 28.92 -18.64
N GLN A 251 -7.33 30.26 -18.77
CA GLN A 251 -8.58 31.02 -18.88
C GLN A 251 -9.47 30.61 -20.08
N ALA A 252 -8.93 29.94 -21.09
CA ALA A 252 -9.66 29.64 -22.32
C ALA A 252 -10.52 28.37 -22.28
N GLN A 253 -10.34 27.46 -21.32
CA GLN A 253 -10.93 26.09 -21.39
C GLN A 253 -11.62 25.58 -20.12
N GLN A 254 -11.84 26.41 -19.08
CA GLN A 254 -12.35 25.94 -17.77
C GLN A 254 -11.54 24.75 -17.19
N ALA A 255 -10.30 24.59 -17.63
CA ALA A 255 -9.42 23.50 -17.25
C ALA A 255 -8.40 23.98 -16.20
N LEU A 256 -8.19 23.17 -15.17
CA LEU A 256 -7.15 23.37 -14.16
C LEU A 256 -5.98 22.44 -14.47
N ASP A 257 -4.83 23.00 -14.80
CA ASP A 257 -3.58 22.25 -14.87
C ASP A 257 -2.91 22.27 -13.50
N ILE A 258 -2.61 21.09 -12.98
CA ILE A 258 -2.01 20.88 -11.66
C ILE A 258 -0.70 20.13 -11.86
N GLU A 259 0.35 20.60 -11.23
CA GLU A 259 1.62 19.90 -11.14
C GLU A 259 2.06 19.83 -9.68
N ALA A 260 2.01 18.63 -9.11
CA ALA A 260 2.54 18.35 -7.79
C ALA A 260 3.87 17.59 -7.91
N ARG A 261 4.90 18.06 -7.20
CA ARG A 261 6.19 17.37 -7.09
C ARG A 261 6.49 17.05 -5.64
N SER A 262 7.02 15.87 -5.36
CA SER A 262 7.49 15.47 -4.02
C SER A 262 8.86 14.82 -4.13
N LYS A 263 9.83 15.32 -3.37
CA LYS A 263 11.21 14.81 -3.35
C LYS A 263 11.47 13.98 -2.10
N LEU A 264 11.71 12.68 -2.28
CA LEU A 264 12.12 11.79 -1.19
C LEU A 264 13.65 11.70 -1.18
N ASP A 265 14.28 12.15 -0.10
CA ASP A 265 15.75 12.11 0.02
C ASP A 265 16.27 10.67 0.26
N GLN A 266 15.41 9.79 0.76
CA GLN A 266 15.69 8.38 0.99
C GLN A 266 14.45 7.54 0.64
N PRO A 267 14.59 6.23 0.41
CA PRO A 267 13.44 5.37 0.20
C PRO A 267 12.46 5.43 1.37
N VAL A 268 11.16 5.42 1.06
CA VAL A 268 10.09 5.40 2.06
C VAL A 268 9.35 4.07 1.98
N TRP A 269 9.34 3.33 3.08
CA TRP A 269 8.57 2.10 3.22
C TRP A 269 7.22 2.42 3.84
N SER A 270 6.13 2.02 3.19
CA SER A 270 4.79 2.35 3.69
C SER A 270 3.77 1.25 3.44
N HIS A 271 2.79 1.18 4.34
CA HIS A 271 1.58 0.40 4.16
C HIS A 271 0.52 1.24 3.41
N LEU A 272 0.15 2.39 3.98
CA LEU A 272 -0.82 3.34 3.45
C LEU A 272 -0.13 4.58 2.92
N ASN A 273 -0.40 4.89 1.67
CA ASN A 273 0.00 6.12 0.99
C ASN A 273 -1.00 6.44 -0.12
N ALA A 274 -0.92 7.65 -0.66
CA ALA A 274 -1.54 8.00 -1.92
C ALA A 274 -0.66 8.94 -2.71
N PHE A 275 -0.56 8.67 -4.00
CA PHE A 275 -0.05 9.60 -5.00
C PHE A 275 -1.06 10.70 -5.32
N THR A 276 -2.34 10.35 -5.32
CA THR A 276 -3.47 11.30 -5.37
C THR A 276 -4.62 10.74 -4.56
N TYR A 277 -5.26 11.59 -3.77
CA TYR A 277 -6.54 11.27 -3.11
C TYR A 277 -7.63 12.19 -3.66
N LEU A 278 -8.80 11.64 -3.96
CA LEU A 278 -9.95 12.41 -4.44
C LEU A 278 -11.21 12.08 -3.65
N THR A 279 -12.07 13.08 -3.50
CA THR A 279 -13.45 12.90 -3.05
C THR A 279 -14.38 13.59 -4.03
N PHE A 280 -15.33 12.85 -4.58
CA PHE A 280 -16.38 13.35 -5.45
C PHE A 280 -17.72 13.30 -4.71
N THR A 281 -18.34 14.46 -4.55
CA THR A 281 -19.68 14.61 -3.97
C THR A 281 -20.65 15.03 -5.05
N GLY A 282 -21.76 14.29 -5.20
CA GLY A 282 -22.80 14.57 -6.19
C GLY A 282 -24.21 14.40 -5.61
N LEU A 283 -25.22 14.55 -6.47
CA LEU A 283 -26.63 14.56 -6.04
C LEU A 283 -27.34 13.21 -6.22
N GLY A 284 -26.86 12.38 -7.13
CA GLY A 284 -27.48 11.13 -7.53
C GLY A 284 -26.56 9.93 -7.38
N LYS A 285 -26.79 8.94 -8.25
CA LYS A 285 -25.98 7.73 -8.30
C LYS A 285 -24.63 8.04 -8.95
N LEU A 286 -23.57 8.00 -8.14
CA LEU A 286 -22.22 8.29 -8.62
C LEU A 286 -21.64 7.08 -9.35
N SER A 287 -20.90 7.35 -10.41
CA SER A 287 -20.15 6.35 -11.16
C SER A 287 -18.91 6.97 -11.80
N LEU A 288 -18.01 6.14 -12.32
CA LEU A 288 -16.83 6.58 -13.06
C LEU A 288 -16.55 5.69 -14.26
N THR A 289 -15.79 6.19 -15.22
CA THR A 289 -15.19 5.41 -16.30
C THR A 289 -13.69 5.69 -16.39
N PHE A 290 -12.92 4.71 -16.83
CA PHE A 290 -11.49 4.85 -17.12
C PHE A 290 -11.28 4.95 -18.62
N SER A 291 -10.35 5.79 -19.10
CA SER A 291 -10.02 5.86 -20.53
C SER A 291 -9.49 4.55 -21.11
N ALA A 292 -8.87 3.71 -20.28
CA ALA A 292 -8.44 2.37 -20.67
C ALA A 292 -9.61 1.38 -20.87
N CYS A 293 -10.79 1.67 -20.31
CA CYS A 293 -11.98 0.84 -20.38
C CYS A 293 -13.24 1.73 -20.52
N PRO A 294 -13.37 2.48 -21.62
CA PRO A 294 -14.36 3.57 -21.73
C PRO A 294 -15.81 3.08 -21.70
N ASP A 295 -16.06 1.84 -22.13
CA ASP A 295 -17.41 1.25 -22.21
C ASP A 295 -17.90 0.68 -20.86
N HIS A 296 -17.10 0.77 -19.80
CA HIS A 296 -17.42 0.22 -18.48
C HIS A 296 -17.69 1.33 -17.47
N LEU A 297 -18.98 1.60 -17.23
CA LEU A 297 -19.44 2.48 -16.16
C LEU A 297 -19.41 1.74 -14.82
N LEU A 298 -18.59 2.22 -13.89
CA LEU A 298 -18.34 1.58 -12.60
C LEU A 298 -18.98 2.37 -11.47
N GLU A 299 -19.69 1.67 -10.60
CA GLU A 299 -20.24 2.24 -9.38
C GLU A 299 -19.30 1.95 -8.21
N PRO A 300 -19.09 2.92 -7.30
CA PRO A 300 -18.20 2.71 -6.17
C PRO A 300 -18.78 1.65 -5.24
N ALA A 301 -17.97 0.66 -4.87
CA ALA A 301 -18.38 -0.33 -3.88
C ALA A 301 -18.57 0.34 -2.51
N GLU A 302 -19.58 -0.07 -1.74
CA GLU A 302 -19.69 0.33 -0.33
C GLU A 302 -18.53 -0.26 0.47
N THR A 303 -18.10 0.41 1.55
CA THR A 303 -16.92 -0.01 2.37
C THR A 303 -17.01 -1.47 2.89
N ASN A 304 -18.21 -2.02 3.08
CA ASN A 304 -18.42 -3.40 3.56
C ASN A 304 -18.62 -4.44 2.44
N ARG A 305 -18.54 -4.03 1.18
CA ARG A 305 -18.65 -4.91 0.02
C ARG A 305 -17.26 -5.34 -0.46
N PRO A 306 -17.16 -6.37 -1.31
CA PRO A 306 -15.88 -6.71 -1.90
C PRO A 306 -15.28 -5.52 -2.64
N SER A 307 -14.02 -5.19 -2.33
CA SER A 307 -13.33 -4.04 -2.90
C SER A 307 -13.24 -4.14 -4.42
N GLN A 308 -13.52 -3.04 -5.09
CA GLN A 308 -13.20 -2.85 -6.50
C GLN A 308 -12.01 -1.91 -6.60
N PHE A 309 -11.08 -2.26 -7.49
CA PHE A 309 -9.92 -1.42 -7.75
C PHE A 309 -9.41 -1.69 -9.16
N ALA A 310 -8.61 -0.78 -9.66
CA ALA A 310 -7.88 -0.94 -10.89
C ALA A 310 -6.37 -0.97 -10.65
N TYR A 311 -5.62 -1.57 -11.57
CA TYR A 311 -4.16 -1.58 -11.58
C TYR A 311 -3.66 -1.79 -13.00
N ILE A 312 -2.38 -1.58 -13.22
CA ILE A 312 -1.69 -1.93 -14.46
C ILE A 312 -0.58 -2.93 -14.19
N ASP A 313 -0.50 -3.99 -14.98
CA ASP A 313 0.47 -5.07 -14.81
C ASP A 313 1.79 -4.81 -15.56
N ALA A 314 2.72 -5.77 -15.48
CA ALA A 314 4.02 -5.70 -16.11
C ALA A 314 3.97 -5.69 -17.65
N GLU A 315 2.82 -6.04 -18.26
CA GLU A 315 2.59 -6.06 -19.71
C GLU A 315 1.86 -4.78 -20.18
N ASN A 316 1.70 -3.80 -19.29
CA ASN A 316 0.94 -2.57 -19.50
C ASN A 316 -0.53 -2.80 -19.86
N LEU A 317 -1.10 -3.90 -19.34
CA LEU A 317 -2.53 -4.13 -19.38
C LEU A 317 -3.16 -3.53 -18.13
N PHE A 318 -4.11 -2.61 -18.31
CA PHE A 318 -4.92 -2.06 -17.25
C PHE A 318 -6.06 -3.03 -16.94
N HIS A 319 -6.24 -3.35 -15.67
CA HIS A 319 -7.27 -4.26 -15.17
C HIS A 319 -8.17 -3.52 -14.20
N ILE A 320 -9.47 -3.78 -14.27
CA ILE A 320 -10.42 -3.49 -13.21
C ILE A 320 -10.86 -4.82 -12.64
N VAL A 321 -10.71 -5.00 -11.34
CA VAL A 321 -11.00 -6.25 -10.66
C VAL A 321 -11.85 -6.02 -9.42
N GLU A 322 -12.55 -7.08 -9.03
CA GLU A 322 -13.32 -7.15 -7.80
C GLU A 322 -12.77 -8.28 -6.93
N ALA A 323 -12.51 -7.98 -5.66
CA ALA A 323 -12.12 -9.00 -4.70
C ALA A 323 -13.28 -9.98 -4.45
N ARG A 324 -12.99 -11.23 -4.05
CA ARG A 324 -14.06 -12.17 -3.66
C ARG A 324 -14.65 -11.83 -2.28
N ARG A 325 -13.87 -11.14 -1.44
CA ARG A 325 -14.23 -10.69 -0.08
C ARG A 325 -13.62 -9.29 0.12
N ALA A 326 -14.16 -8.52 1.08
CA ALA A 326 -13.78 -7.13 1.40
C ALA A 326 -12.42 -6.66 0.86
N GLU A 327 -11.31 -7.26 1.26
CA GLU A 327 -9.96 -6.87 0.81
C GLU A 327 -9.11 -8.06 0.32
N LYS A 328 -9.74 -9.16 -0.13
CA LYS A 328 -9.01 -10.42 -0.40
C LYS A 328 -9.27 -11.01 -1.78
N GLY A 329 -8.17 -11.45 -2.39
CA GLY A 329 -8.21 -12.36 -3.52
C GLY A 329 -8.84 -13.72 -3.17
N PRO A 330 -9.15 -14.56 -4.18
CA PRO A 330 -8.89 -14.34 -5.60
C PRO A 330 -9.73 -13.19 -6.17
N PHE A 331 -9.24 -12.58 -7.25
CA PHE A 331 -9.86 -11.41 -7.87
C PHE A 331 -10.61 -11.83 -9.13
N ARG A 332 -11.83 -11.31 -9.31
CA ARG A 332 -12.64 -11.46 -10.51
C ARG A 332 -12.38 -10.26 -11.41
N LYS A 333 -11.96 -10.52 -12.64
CA LYS A 333 -11.80 -9.49 -13.66
C LYS A 333 -13.18 -8.92 -14.06
N ILE A 334 -13.31 -7.59 -14.01
CA ILE A 334 -14.48 -6.85 -14.50
C ILE A 334 -14.22 -6.39 -15.94
N ALA A 335 -13.09 -5.72 -16.16
CA ALA A 335 -12.71 -5.15 -17.45
C ALA A 335 -11.19 -5.08 -17.58
N SER A 336 -10.70 -4.89 -18.81
CA SER A 336 -9.30 -4.56 -19.06
C SER A 336 -9.13 -3.84 -20.38
N GLY A 337 -8.08 -3.04 -20.49
CA GLY A 337 -7.64 -2.47 -21.75
C GLY A 337 -6.16 -2.16 -21.74
N LYS A 338 -5.55 -2.15 -22.92
CA LYS A 338 -4.12 -1.84 -23.05
C LYS A 338 -3.90 -0.35 -22.81
N VAL A 339 -2.83 -0.02 -22.08
CA VAL A 339 -2.35 1.35 -21.91
C VAL A 339 -1.01 1.43 -22.60
N GLU A 340 -0.87 2.36 -23.55
CA GLU A 340 0.42 2.60 -24.17
C GLU A 340 1.37 3.22 -23.13
N PRO A 341 2.67 2.84 -23.11
CA PRO A 341 3.62 3.42 -22.18
C PRO A 341 3.66 4.95 -22.25
N GLY A 342 3.54 5.61 -21.10
CA GLY A 342 3.49 7.07 -21.00
C GLY A 342 2.16 7.71 -21.43
N ALA A 343 1.15 6.92 -21.82
CA ALA A 343 -0.16 7.46 -22.13
C ALA A 343 -0.85 7.98 -20.86
N PRO A 344 -1.55 9.13 -20.96
CA PRO A 344 -2.27 9.66 -19.81
C PRO A 344 -3.46 8.77 -19.46
N LEU A 345 -3.69 8.57 -18.16
CA LEU A 345 -4.89 7.92 -17.65
C LEU A 345 -5.95 8.98 -17.36
N THR A 346 -7.14 8.82 -17.93
CA THR A 346 -8.27 9.73 -17.66
C THR A 346 -9.37 9.01 -16.92
N ILE A 347 -9.88 9.63 -15.86
CA ILE A 347 -11.07 9.18 -15.12
C ILE A 347 -12.17 10.20 -15.37
N THR A 348 -13.32 9.73 -15.85
CA THR A 348 -14.52 10.57 -15.98
C THR A 348 -15.46 10.24 -14.83
N PHE A 349 -15.79 11.24 -14.02
CA PHE A 349 -16.74 11.13 -12.91
C PHE A 349 -18.14 11.49 -13.39
N CYS A 350 -19.11 10.64 -13.06
CA CYS A 350 -20.48 10.75 -13.50
C CYS A 350 -21.44 10.88 -12.31
N ASP A 351 -22.46 11.73 -12.43
CA ASP A 351 -23.57 11.88 -11.49
C ASP A 351 -24.88 11.57 -12.23
N ALA A 352 -25.60 10.53 -11.79
CA ALA A 352 -26.78 10.00 -12.47
C ALA A 352 -26.53 9.69 -13.96
N GLY A 353 -25.35 9.13 -14.26
CA GLY A 353 -24.93 8.73 -15.61
C GLY A 353 -24.44 9.87 -16.51
N SER A 354 -24.49 11.13 -16.05
CA SER A 354 -23.97 12.28 -16.81
C SER A 354 -22.54 12.61 -16.37
N PRO A 355 -21.58 12.81 -17.29
CA PRO A 355 -20.23 13.21 -16.93
C PRO A 355 -20.24 14.62 -16.31
N ILE A 356 -19.53 14.79 -15.20
CA ILE A 356 -19.42 16.06 -14.46
C ILE A 356 -17.99 16.56 -14.46
N PHE A 357 -17.04 15.70 -14.12
CA PHE A 357 -15.63 16.02 -14.06
C PHE A 357 -14.83 15.02 -14.89
N ARG A 358 -13.79 15.50 -15.55
CA ARG A 358 -12.77 14.66 -16.17
C ARG A 358 -11.42 15.00 -15.55
N VAL A 359 -10.72 14.01 -15.03
CA VAL A 359 -9.39 14.18 -14.46
C VAL A 359 -8.41 13.31 -15.24
N THR A 360 -7.32 13.92 -15.71
CA THR A 360 -6.33 13.25 -16.55
C THR A 360 -4.96 13.29 -15.88
N TRP A 361 -4.41 12.13 -15.52
CA TRP A 361 -3.06 11.96 -14.97
C TRP A 361 -2.07 11.65 -16.08
N LYS A 362 -1.03 12.47 -16.21
CA LYS A 362 0.01 12.28 -17.25
C LYS A 362 1.14 11.34 -16.81
N ASP A 363 1.37 11.20 -15.50
CA ASP A 363 2.60 10.59 -14.97
C ASP A 363 2.38 9.34 -14.10
N TRP A 364 1.14 8.94 -13.80
CA TRP A 364 0.89 7.81 -12.88
C TRP A 364 1.44 6.50 -13.43
N GLU A 365 1.11 6.18 -14.69
CA GLU A 365 1.49 4.92 -15.33
C GLU A 365 3.01 4.72 -15.30
N ALA A 366 3.76 5.74 -15.72
CA ALA A 366 5.20 5.71 -15.87
C ALA A 366 5.97 5.60 -14.54
N GLN A 367 5.34 5.91 -13.40
CA GLN A 367 5.98 5.87 -12.08
C GLN A 367 5.50 4.71 -11.19
N ALA A 368 4.37 4.10 -11.54
CA ALA A 368 3.72 3.07 -10.74
C ALA A 368 4.53 1.75 -10.73
N SER A 369 4.67 1.16 -9.54
CA SER A 369 5.39 -0.11 -9.35
C SER A 369 4.62 -1.27 -9.98
N ARG A 370 5.31 -2.09 -10.78
CA ARG A 370 4.77 -3.34 -11.34
C ARG A 370 5.20 -4.59 -10.55
N GLN A 371 5.90 -4.42 -9.42
CA GLN A 371 6.22 -5.55 -8.54
C GLN A 371 4.94 -6.14 -7.95
N LEU A 372 4.96 -7.44 -7.65
CA LEU A 372 3.83 -8.12 -7.02
C LEU A 372 3.60 -7.58 -5.61
N SER A 373 2.35 -7.25 -5.31
CA SER A 373 1.97 -6.80 -3.98
C SER A 373 2.16 -7.92 -2.95
N PRO A 374 2.84 -7.64 -1.82
CA PRO A 374 3.02 -8.62 -0.74
C PRO A 374 1.72 -8.97 -0.01
N THR A 375 0.66 -8.18 -0.19
CA THR A 375 -0.61 -8.31 0.54
C THR A 375 -1.76 -8.79 -0.33
N ALA A 376 -1.73 -8.54 -1.64
CA ALA A 376 -2.81 -8.91 -2.54
C ALA A 376 -2.70 -10.37 -3.01
N GLY A 377 -1.49 -10.82 -3.37
CA GLY A 377 -1.29 -12.10 -4.06
C GLY A 377 -1.95 -12.14 -5.44
N TRP A 378 -2.09 -13.34 -6.01
CA TRP A 378 -2.85 -13.59 -7.25
C TRP A 378 -2.42 -12.75 -8.47
N GLY A 379 -1.15 -12.38 -8.55
CA GLY A 379 -0.60 -11.61 -9.67
C GLY A 379 -0.86 -10.10 -9.62
N VAL A 380 -1.51 -9.59 -8.57
CA VAL A 380 -1.79 -8.15 -8.44
C VAL A 380 -0.52 -7.40 -8.04
N PRO A 381 -0.17 -6.29 -8.72
CA PRO A 381 1.00 -5.49 -8.41
C PRO A 381 0.76 -4.55 -7.22
N GLU A 382 1.81 -3.83 -6.81
CA GLU A 382 1.75 -2.83 -5.73
C GLU A 382 0.97 -1.57 -6.14
N ASN A 383 0.89 -1.24 -7.43
CA ASN A 383 0.09 -0.10 -7.87
C ASN A 383 -1.41 -0.39 -7.80
N SER A 384 -2.19 0.62 -7.43
CA SER A 384 -3.65 0.50 -7.35
C SER A 384 -4.35 1.84 -7.56
N ILE A 385 -5.60 1.76 -8.02
CA ILE A 385 -6.60 2.81 -7.98
C ILE A 385 -7.82 2.22 -7.29
N GLU A 386 -7.96 2.49 -6.00
CA GLU A 386 -9.08 2.03 -5.19
C GLU A 386 -10.19 3.07 -5.20
N PHE A 387 -11.43 2.63 -5.36
CA PHE A 387 -12.59 3.52 -5.40
C PHE A 387 -13.76 2.91 -4.64
N PHE A 388 -14.34 3.68 -3.72
CA PHE A 388 -15.43 3.22 -2.87
C PHE A 388 -16.31 4.37 -2.41
N SER A 389 -17.46 4.01 -1.83
CA SER A 389 -18.40 4.93 -1.21
C SER A 389 -18.46 4.66 0.29
N ASP A 390 -18.24 5.71 1.07
CA ASP A 390 -18.38 5.73 2.52
C ASP A 390 -19.78 6.16 2.97
N ARG A 391 -20.45 6.98 2.14
CA ARG A 391 -21.81 7.48 2.37
C ARG A 391 -22.52 7.77 1.05
N PRO A 392 -23.87 7.76 1.02
CA PRO A 392 -24.64 8.11 -0.17
C PRO A 392 -24.24 9.47 -0.74
N GLY A 393 -24.07 9.55 -2.06
CA GLY A 393 -23.68 10.79 -2.76
C GLY A 393 -22.20 11.17 -2.61
N SER A 394 -21.36 10.28 -2.08
CA SER A 394 -19.91 10.46 -1.92
C SER A 394 -19.15 9.28 -2.52
N MET A 395 -18.06 9.59 -3.22
CA MET A 395 -17.12 8.63 -3.79
C MET A 395 -15.70 9.06 -3.44
N GLN A 396 -14.91 8.14 -2.90
CA GLN A 396 -13.50 8.36 -2.59
C GLN A 396 -12.63 7.54 -3.53
N LEU A 397 -11.53 8.14 -3.99
CA LEU A 397 -10.50 7.48 -4.79
C LEU A 397 -9.13 7.62 -4.14
N TYR A 398 -8.41 6.50 -4.06
CA TYR A 398 -7.00 6.44 -3.66
C TYR A 398 -6.18 5.92 -4.84
N ILE A 399 -5.32 6.78 -5.39
CA ILE A 399 -4.41 6.43 -6.48
C ILE A 399 -3.03 6.26 -5.86
N SER A 400 -2.43 5.08 -6.02
CA SER A 400 -1.16 4.71 -5.41
C SER A 400 -0.15 4.27 -6.46
N LEU A 401 1.12 4.67 -6.29
CA LEU A 401 2.23 4.15 -7.11
C LEU A 401 2.71 2.79 -6.60
N ALA A 402 2.74 2.62 -5.28
CA ALA A 402 3.00 1.35 -4.62
C ALA A 402 2.33 1.35 -3.24
N ALA A 403 1.30 0.54 -3.02
CA ALA A 403 0.62 0.40 -1.74
C ALA A 403 0.32 -1.06 -1.40
N THR A 404 -0.06 -1.28 -0.15
CA THR A 404 -0.52 -2.58 0.35
C THR A 404 -1.95 -2.51 0.90
N SER A 405 -2.67 -1.45 0.57
CA SER A 405 -4.10 -1.24 0.82
C SER A 405 -4.94 -2.32 0.16
N VAL A 406 -4.56 -2.77 -1.05
CA VAL A 406 -5.11 -3.99 -1.63
C VAL A 406 -4.54 -5.21 -0.89
N GLY A 407 -5.33 -5.79 0.00
CA GLY A 407 -4.93 -6.90 0.85
C GLY A 407 -5.01 -6.56 2.34
N ARG A 408 -4.36 -7.37 3.18
CA ARG A 408 -4.33 -7.09 4.61
C ARG A 408 -3.30 -6.03 4.96
N GLY A 409 -3.76 -4.99 5.63
CA GLY A 409 -3.03 -3.74 5.76
C GLY A 409 -1.99 -3.65 6.88
N PHE A 410 -0.91 -4.42 6.79
CA PHE A 410 0.20 -4.28 7.75
C PHE A 410 1.58 -4.50 7.16
N ASP A 411 1.67 -4.97 5.91
CA ASP A 411 2.94 -5.11 5.21
C ASP A 411 3.43 -3.77 4.66
N THR A 412 4.63 -3.73 4.09
CA THR A 412 5.12 -2.51 3.45
C THR A 412 5.68 -2.74 2.08
N VAL A 413 5.60 -1.67 1.29
CA VAL A 413 6.21 -1.55 -0.04
C VAL A 413 7.01 -0.27 -0.12
N GLY A 414 7.96 -0.22 -1.04
CA GLY A 414 8.95 0.84 -1.14
C GLY A 414 8.64 1.87 -2.21
N HIS A 415 8.80 3.14 -1.86
CA HIS A 415 9.02 4.23 -2.81
C HIS A 415 10.51 4.55 -2.87
N ALA A 416 11.07 4.61 -4.07
CA ALA A 416 12.46 4.97 -4.30
C ALA A 416 12.77 6.41 -3.85
N ALA A 417 14.02 6.69 -3.48
CA ALA A 417 14.47 8.06 -3.29
C ALA A 417 14.49 8.79 -4.64
N GLY A 418 14.02 10.03 -4.69
CA GLY A 418 13.99 10.83 -5.91
C GLY A 418 12.76 11.74 -5.99
N ILE A 419 12.47 12.23 -7.20
CA ILE A 419 11.37 13.16 -7.45
C ILE A 419 10.22 12.40 -8.10
N TYR A 420 9.06 12.50 -7.44
CA TYR A 420 7.78 12.08 -7.98
C TYR A 420 7.05 13.28 -8.52
N THR A 421 6.56 13.17 -9.76
CA THR A 421 5.86 14.26 -10.46
C THR A 421 4.45 13.82 -10.80
N ASN A 422 3.45 14.57 -10.37
CA ASN A 422 2.04 14.31 -10.62
C ASN A 422 1.45 15.47 -11.41
N ARG A 423 1.48 15.38 -12.74
CA ARG A 423 0.79 16.34 -13.61
C ARG A 423 -0.62 15.84 -13.90
N MET A 424 -1.59 16.68 -13.58
CA MET A 424 -3.00 16.43 -13.77
C MET A 424 -3.67 17.58 -14.51
N ALA A 425 -4.70 17.27 -15.29
CA ALA A 425 -5.66 18.25 -15.79
C ALA A 425 -7.05 17.91 -15.22
N ILE A 426 -7.80 18.92 -14.78
CA ILE A 426 -9.19 18.77 -14.35
C ILE A 426 -10.07 19.63 -15.26
N ASP A 427 -10.97 18.98 -15.98
CA ASP A 427 -12.00 19.64 -16.79
C ASP A 427 -13.37 19.49 -16.11
N THR A 428 -14.14 20.58 -16.08
CA THR A 428 -15.58 20.50 -15.82
C THR A 428 -16.30 20.23 -17.13
N VAL A 429 -17.06 19.14 -17.19
CA VAL A 429 -17.85 18.79 -18.37
C VAL A 429 -19.20 19.49 -18.24
N GLU A 430 -19.34 20.66 -18.84
CA GLU A 430 -20.66 21.27 -18.97
C GLU A 430 -21.57 20.32 -19.78
N ALA A 431 -22.72 19.96 -19.21
CA ALA A 431 -23.74 19.24 -19.96
C ALA A 431 -24.14 20.13 -21.14
N ALA A 432 -23.73 19.74 -22.35
CA ALA A 432 -23.87 20.50 -23.59
C ALA A 432 -25.33 20.76 -24.06
N GLY A 433 -26.31 20.84 -23.15
CA GLY A 433 -27.74 20.78 -23.47
C GLY A 433 -28.68 21.62 -22.60
N ARG A 434 -28.21 22.64 -21.86
CA ARG A 434 -29.13 23.61 -21.20
C ARG A 434 -28.94 25.05 -21.65
N VAL A 435 -28.52 25.26 -22.89
CA VAL A 435 -28.68 26.55 -23.55
C VAL A 435 -30.16 26.68 -23.98
N GLY A 436 -30.97 27.28 -23.11
CA GLY A 436 -32.16 28.03 -23.53
C GLY A 436 -33.49 27.29 -23.62
N THR A 437 -34.20 27.22 -22.50
CA THR A 437 -35.66 27.46 -22.46
C THR A 437 -36.03 28.05 -21.09
N LEU A 438 -35.54 29.26 -20.80
CA LEU A 438 -36.29 30.17 -19.93
C LEU A 438 -37.32 30.86 -20.82
N ARG A 439 -38.58 30.44 -20.72
CA ARG A 439 -39.75 31.19 -21.18
C ARG A 439 -40.38 31.90 -20.00
#